data_AF-A0A6G6WNE9-F1
#
_entry.id   AF-A0A6G6WNE9-F1
#
_cell.length_a   1.000
_cell.length_b   1.000
_cell.length_c   1.000
_cell.angle_alpha   90.00
_cell.angle_beta   90.00
_cell.angle_gamma   90.00
#
_symmetry.space_group_name_H-M   'P 1'
#
loop_
_entity.id
_entity.type
_entity.pdbx_description
1 polymer ?
#
loop_
_entity_poly.entity_id
_entity_poly.type
_entity_poly.pdbx_seq_one_letter_code
_entity_poly.pdbx_strand_id
1 'polypeptide(L)'
;MSFSVHPHEILAIIGESGSGKTVTALSLMKLVPTPPGRYLGGTVEIAGVDLLALDERSLEDVRGKIIGMIFQNPRASLDPSFTAGSQLIETLQRHEPALDQNAAQRAAHAALVEVGFGDPEPGDGKLPASIEWRHVSARWSRHGAGLQAAVAHRG
;
A
#
# COMPACT_ATOMS: atom_id res chain seq x y z
N MET A 1 -14.05 3.95 -20.46
CA MET A 1 -12.68 4.49 -20.30
C MET A 1 -11.72 3.35 -20.60
N SER A 2 -10.59 3.63 -21.24
CA SER A 2 -9.57 2.62 -21.57
C SER A 2 -8.19 3.28 -21.51
N PHE A 3 -7.22 2.61 -20.91
CA PHE A 3 -5.81 2.99 -20.90
C PHE A 3 -4.97 1.74 -20.62
N SER A 4 -3.68 1.83 -20.94
CA SER A 4 -2.69 0.80 -20.66
C SER A 4 -1.50 1.46 -19.98
N VAL A 5 -0.83 0.71 -19.11
CA VAL A 5 0.40 1.13 -18.44
C VAL A 5 1.43 0.03 -18.66
N HIS A 6 2.51 0.35 -19.36
CA HIS A 6 3.58 -0.59 -19.63
C HIS A 6 4.55 -0.67 -18.46
N PRO A 7 5.39 -1.73 -18.40
CA PRO A 7 6.45 -1.80 -17.40
C PRO A 7 7.30 -0.52 -17.40
N HIS A 8 7.61 -0.03 -16.21
CA HIS A 8 8.38 1.21 -15.98
C HIS A 8 7.66 2.52 -16.36
N GLU A 9 6.36 2.50 -16.60
CA GLU A 9 5.56 3.71 -16.79
C GLU A 9 4.85 4.16 -15.51
N ILE A 10 4.62 5.47 -15.42
CA ILE A 10 3.83 6.09 -14.37
C ILE A 10 2.62 6.77 -15.02
N LEU A 11 1.42 6.32 -14.65
CA LEU A 11 0.17 6.95 -15.06
C LEU A 11 -0.40 7.80 -13.92
N ALA A 12 -0.68 9.07 -14.21
CA ALA A 12 -1.40 9.96 -13.31
C ALA A 12 -2.82 10.23 -13.83
N ILE A 13 -3.83 10.06 -12.96
CA ILE A 13 -5.21 10.45 -13.25
C ILE A 13 -5.52 11.75 -12.52
N ILE A 14 -5.76 12.82 -13.28
CA ILE A 14 -5.97 14.19 -12.77
C ILE A 14 -7.38 14.66 -13.11
N GLY A 15 -7.98 15.45 -12.23
CA GLY A 15 -9.32 16.00 -12.41
C GLY A 15 -9.85 16.63 -11.12
N GLU A 16 -10.98 17.32 -11.20
CA GLU A 16 -11.62 17.98 -10.05
C GLU A 16 -12.12 17.00 -8.99
N SER A 17 -12.36 17.47 -7.76
CA SER A 17 -12.98 16.64 -6.73
C SER A 17 -14.31 16.07 -7.24
N GLY A 18 -14.56 14.78 -7.00
CA GLY A 18 -15.77 14.11 -7.49
C GLY A 18 -15.71 13.63 -8.96
N SER A 19 -14.65 13.89 -9.71
CA SER A 19 -14.52 13.46 -11.12
C SER A 19 -14.36 11.95 -11.34
N GLY A 20 -14.52 11.13 -10.29
CA GLY A 20 -14.43 9.67 -10.37
C GLY A 20 -13.04 9.07 -10.18
N LYS A 21 -11.96 9.86 -9.98
CA LYS A 21 -10.58 9.33 -9.84
C LYS A 21 -10.44 8.18 -8.83
N THR A 22 -10.98 8.36 -7.63
CA THR A 22 -10.94 7.35 -6.57
C THR A 22 -11.73 6.11 -6.96
N VAL A 23 -12.90 6.28 -7.58
CA VAL A 23 -13.73 5.16 -8.06
C VAL A 23 -13.00 4.40 -9.17
N THR A 24 -12.33 5.11 -10.09
CA THR A 24 -11.51 4.51 -11.13
C THR A 24 -10.39 3.66 -10.51
N ALA A 25 -9.59 4.23 -9.59
CA ALA A 25 -8.52 3.49 -8.93
C ALA A 25 -9.02 2.25 -8.15
N LEU A 26 -10.11 2.39 -7.41
CA LEU A 26 -10.72 1.27 -6.68
C LEU A 26 -11.31 0.21 -7.63
N SER A 27 -11.83 0.61 -8.79
CA SER A 27 -12.41 -0.30 -9.78
C SER A 27 -11.36 -1.22 -10.41
N LEU A 28 -10.12 -0.72 -10.62
CA LEU A 28 -9.00 -1.55 -11.08
C LEU A 28 -8.68 -2.67 -10.09
N MET A 29 -8.83 -2.40 -8.80
CA MET A 29 -8.56 -3.36 -7.74
C MET A 29 -9.78 -4.20 -7.37
N LYS A 30 -10.94 -4.02 -8.02
CA LYS A 30 -12.23 -4.62 -7.65
C LYS A 30 -12.66 -4.30 -6.19
N LEU A 31 -12.32 -3.11 -5.70
CA LEU A 31 -12.56 -2.62 -4.33
C LEU A 31 -13.73 -1.61 -4.22
N VAL A 32 -14.46 -1.35 -5.29
CA VAL A 32 -15.63 -0.45 -5.25
C VAL A 32 -16.70 -1.04 -4.32
N PRO A 33 -17.18 -0.28 -3.30
CA PRO A 33 -18.23 -0.73 -2.40
C PRO A 33 -19.47 -1.21 -3.16
N THR A 34 -19.84 -2.46 -2.93
CA THR A 34 -20.93 -3.14 -3.63
C THR A 34 -21.84 -3.79 -2.59
N PRO A 35 -23.12 -3.37 -2.46
CA PRO A 35 -23.83 -2.29 -3.18
C PRO A 35 -23.49 -0.85 -2.69
N PRO A 36 -23.79 0.21 -3.48
CA PRO A 36 -24.53 0.21 -4.76
C PRO A 36 -23.66 0.08 -6.02
N GLY A 37 -22.33 0.00 -5.89
CA GLY A 37 -21.43 -0.16 -7.03
C GLY A 37 -21.73 -1.42 -7.85
N ARG A 38 -21.57 -1.35 -9.17
CA ARG A 38 -21.72 -2.48 -10.09
C ARG A 38 -20.73 -2.37 -11.24
N TYR A 39 -20.11 -3.48 -11.59
CA TYR A 39 -19.33 -3.60 -12.82
C TYR A 39 -20.30 -3.96 -13.95
N LEU A 40 -20.47 -3.05 -14.91
CA LEU A 40 -21.39 -3.26 -16.05
C LEU A 40 -20.75 -4.04 -17.19
N GLY A 41 -19.42 -4.22 -17.16
CA GLY A 41 -18.62 -4.90 -18.19
C GLY A 41 -17.21 -4.31 -18.26
N GLY A 42 -16.44 -4.78 -19.24
CA GLY A 42 -15.02 -4.43 -19.42
C GLY A 42 -14.09 -5.50 -18.85
N THR A 43 -12.79 -5.23 -18.95
CA THR A 43 -11.72 -6.10 -18.46
C THR A 43 -10.68 -5.27 -17.71
N VAL A 44 -10.00 -5.87 -16.74
CA VAL A 44 -8.86 -5.28 -16.06
C VAL A 44 -7.74 -6.31 -16.05
N GLU A 45 -6.81 -6.18 -17.00
CA GLU A 45 -5.73 -7.15 -17.16
C GLU A 45 -4.45 -6.67 -16.46
N ILE A 46 -3.92 -7.50 -15.56
CA ILE A 46 -2.63 -7.29 -14.89
C ILE A 46 -1.82 -8.57 -15.02
N ALA A 47 -0.60 -8.47 -15.56
CA ALA A 47 0.29 -9.61 -15.78
C ALA A 47 -0.39 -10.79 -16.53
N GLY A 48 -1.29 -10.49 -17.47
CA GLY A 48 -2.03 -11.49 -18.26
C GLY A 48 -3.26 -12.09 -17.57
N VAL A 49 -3.65 -11.59 -16.40
CA VAL A 49 -4.83 -12.05 -15.65
C VAL A 49 -5.92 -10.97 -15.65
N ASP A 50 -7.14 -11.31 -16.08
CA ASP A 50 -8.30 -10.43 -15.96
C ASP A 50 -8.90 -10.50 -14.55
N LEU A 51 -8.70 -9.44 -13.77
CA LEU A 51 -9.14 -9.34 -12.38
C LEU A 51 -10.67 -9.39 -12.23
N LEU A 52 -11.43 -8.95 -13.23
CA LEU A 52 -12.89 -8.91 -13.11
C LEU A 52 -13.50 -10.33 -13.12
N ALA A 53 -12.84 -11.27 -13.81
CA ALA A 53 -13.23 -12.68 -13.90
C ALA A 53 -12.83 -13.53 -12.67
N LEU A 54 -11.96 -13.02 -11.81
CA LEU A 54 -11.48 -13.74 -10.62
C LEU A 54 -12.52 -13.81 -9.50
N ASP A 55 -12.51 -14.94 -8.79
CA ASP A 55 -13.17 -15.08 -7.48
C ASP A 55 -12.37 -14.38 -6.37
N GLU A 56 -12.95 -14.26 -5.17
CA GLU A 56 -12.33 -13.49 -4.09
C GLU A 56 -10.99 -14.08 -3.64
N ARG A 57 -10.89 -15.41 -3.59
CA ARG A 57 -9.64 -16.08 -3.21
C ARG A 57 -8.51 -15.81 -4.20
N SER A 58 -8.80 -15.88 -5.50
CA SER A 58 -7.80 -15.56 -6.53
C SER A 58 -7.46 -14.07 -6.53
N LEU A 59 -8.43 -13.20 -6.21
CA LEU A 59 -8.16 -11.77 -6.01
C LEU A 59 -7.23 -11.53 -4.84
N GLU A 60 -7.37 -12.23 -3.71
CA GLU A 60 -6.46 -12.14 -2.56
C GLU A 60 -5.03 -12.57 -2.91
N ASP A 61 -4.84 -13.54 -3.82
CA ASP A 61 -3.50 -13.91 -4.29
C ASP A 61 -2.88 -12.82 -5.17
N VAL A 62 -3.68 -12.18 -6.03
CA VAL A 62 -3.20 -11.09 -6.90
C VAL A 62 -2.94 -9.82 -6.09
N ARG A 63 -3.87 -9.46 -5.19
CA ARG A 63 -3.81 -8.30 -4.30
C ARG A 63 -2.84 -8.62 -3.15
N GLY A 64 -1.64 -8.06 -3.18
CA GLY A 64 -0.62 -8.27 -2.15
C GLY A 64 0.65 -8.93 -2.68
N LYS A 65 0.55 -9.79 -3.71
CA LYS A 65 1.74 -10.34 -4.40
C LYS A 65 2.10 -9.58 -5.67
N ILE A 66 1.10 -9.25 -6.49
CA ILE A 66 1.30 -8.69 -7.83
C ILE A 66 1.01 -7.19 -7.84
N ILE A 67 -0.07 -6.78 -7.18
CA ILE A 67 -0.48 -5.38 -7.09
C ILE A 67 -0.85 -5.01 -5.66
N GLY A 68 -0.43 -3.81 -5.24
CA GLY A 68 -0.76 -3.21 -3.96
C GLY A 68 -1.36 -1.82 -4.14
N MET A 69 -2.07 -1.34 -3.12
CA MET A 69 -2.68 -0.01 -3.11
C MET A 69 -2.33 0.71 -1.82
N ILE A 70 -1.91 1.98 -1.94
CA ILE A 70 -1.78 2.91 -0.81
C ILE A 70 -2.99 3.84 -0.85
N PHE A 71 -3.82 3.80 0.19
CA PHE A 71 -5.04 4.60 0.26
C PHE A 71 -4.74 6.08 0.60
N GLN A 72 -5.67 6.98 0.22
CA GLN A 72 -5.55 8.42 0.50
C GLN A 72 -5.41 8.72 2.01
N ASN A 73 -6.07 7.94 2.86
CA ASN A 73 -5.86 7.94 4.30
C ASN A 73 -5.22 6.61 4.72
N PRO A 74 -3.88 6.48 4.68
CA PRO A 74 -3.20 5.21 4.97
C PRO A 74 -3.27 4.82 6.44
N ARG A 75 -3.63 5.74 7.35
CA ARG A 75 -3.81 5.40 8.78
C ARG A 75 -5.07 4.59 9.02
N ALA A 76 -6.11 4.82 8.21
CA ALA A 76 -7.39 4.12 8.37
C ALA A 76 -7.32 2.63 8.00
N SER A 77 -6.26 2.20 7.28
CA SER A 77 -6.02 0.80 6.96
C SER A 77 -5.19 0.04 8.00
N LEU A 78 -4.73 0.72 9.06
CA LEU A 78 -4.01 0.09 10.16
C LEU A 78 -4.95 -0.07 11.37
N ASP A 79 -4.92 -1.23 11.99
CA ASP A 79 -5.55 -1.43 13.30
C ASP A 79 -4.63 -0.80 14.38
N PRO A 80 -5.11 0.21 15.13
CA PRO A 80 -4.31 0.88 16.16
C PRO A 80 -4.00 -0.03 17.36
N SER A 81 -4.66 -1.18 17.50
CA SER A 81 -4.41 -2.18 18.55
C SER A 81 -3.12 -2.98 18.32
N PHE A 82 -2.54 -2.89 17.12
CA PHE A 82 -1.35 -3.63 16.72
C PHE A 82 -0.24 -2.70 16.24
N THR A 83 1.02 -3.16 16.32
CA THR A 83 2.13 -2.38 15.77
C THR A 83 2.12 -2.46 14.24
N ALA A 84 2.69 -1.46 13.58
CA ALA A 84 2.88 -1.51 12.12
C ALA A 84 3.71 -2.74 11.72
N GLY A 85 4.71 -3.08 12.54
CA GLY A 85 5.55 -4.26 12.36
C GLY A 85 4.77 -5.58 12.42
N SER A 86 3.90 -5.77 13.41
CA SER A 86 3.12 -7.00 13.54
C SER A 86 2.11 -7.17 12.40
N GLN A 87 1.48 -6.07 11.97
CA GLN A 87 0.55 -6.08 10.83
C GLN A 87 1.29 -6.38 9.51
N LEU A 88 2.51 -5.87 9.34
CA LEU A 88 3.35 -6.18 8.19
C LEU A 88 3.77 -7.66 8.17
N ILE A 89 4.17 -8.21 9.32
CA ILE A 89 4.52 -9.63 9.46
C ILE A 89 3.31 -10.52 9.13
N GLU A 90 2.13 -10.22 9.66
CA GLU A 90 0.91 -10.97 9.36
C GLU A 90 0.58 -10.93 7.86
N THR A 91 0.69 -9.75 7.25
CA THR A 91 0.47 -9.58 5.81
C THR A 91 1.47 -10.41 5.00
N LEU A 92 2.75 -10.37 5.36
CA LEU A 92 3.78 -11.19 4.69
C LEU A 92 3.49 -12.69 4.83
N GLN A 93 3.12 -13.18 6.01
CA GLN A 93 2.81 -14.60 6.19
C GLN A 93 1.52 -15.04 5.49
N ARG A 94 0.53 -14.15 5.39
CA ARG A 94 -0.72 -14.40 4.65
C ARG A 94 -0.46 -14.60 3.16
N HIS A 95 0.38 -13.76 2.57
CA HIS A 95 0.67 -13.83 1.14
C HIS A 95 1.84 -14.78 0.83
N GLU A 96 2.78 -14.99 1.73
CA GLU A 96 3.92 -15.91 1.57
C GLU A 96 3.91 -16.97 2.69
N PRO A 97 3.02 -17.99 2.60
CA PRO A 97 2.85 -18.97 3.67
C PRO A 97 4.09 -19.87 3.90
N ALA A 98 5.06 -19.82 2.99
CA ALA A 98 6.36 -20.48 3.17
C ALA A 98 7.32 -19.72 4.10
N LEU A 99 7.05 -18.44 4.40
CA LEU A 99 7.86 -17.66 5.33
C LEU A 99 7.56 -18.08 6.77
N ASP A 100 8.56 -18.66 7.43
CA ASP A 100 8.49 -18.84 8.88
C ASP A 100 8.49 -17.49 9.62
N GLN A 101 8.18 -17.54 10.91
CA GLN A 101 8.09 -16.34 11.76
C GLN A 101 9.35 -15.48 11.72
N ASN A 102 10.53 -16.10 11.74
CA ASN A 102 11.80 -15.39 11.77
C ASN A 102 12.11 -14.74 10.41
N ALA A 103 11.79 -15.43 9.31
CA ALA A 103 11.95 -14.92 7.96
C ALA A 103 11.01 -13.73 7.71
N ALA A 104 9.75 -13.82 8.14
CA ALA A 104 8.78 -12.73 8.05
C ALA A 104 9.20 -11.51 8.88
N GLN A 105 9.74 -11.72 10.10
CA GLN A 105 10.29 -10.63 10.92
C GLN A 105 11.47 -9.92 10.25
N ARG A 106 12.41 -10.68 9.67
CA ARG A 106 13.56 -10.10 8.95
C ARG A 106 13.11 -9.31 7.72
N ALA A 107 12.17 -9.85 6.95
CA ALA A 107 11.62 -9.19 5.77
C ALA A 107 10.87 -7.89 6.14
N ALA A 108 10.03 -7.94 7.18
CA ALA A 108 9.32 -6.77 7.70
C ALA A 108 10.30 -5.68 8.19
N HIS A 109 11.34 -6.07 8.93
CA HIS A 109 12.39 -5.16 9.37
C HIS A 109 13.11 -4.51 8.19
N ALA A 110 13.53 -5.31 7.21
CA ALA A 110 14.22 -4.80 6.02
C ALA A 110 13.36 -3.78 5.25
N ALA A 111 12.06 -4.07 5.06
CA ALA A 111 11.13 -3.16 4.41
C ALA A 111 10.95 -1.84 5.20
N LEU A 112 10.86 -1.91 6.53
CA LEU A 112 10.77 -0.72 7.38
C LEU A 112 12.05 0.13 7.33
N VAL A 113 13.23 -0.50 7.27
CA VAL A 113 14.50 0.20 7.08
C VAL A 113 14.53 0.91 5.72
N GLU A 114 14.11 0.23 4.65
CA GLU A 114 14.08 0.77 3.29
C GLU A 114 13.23 2.05 3.19
N VAL A 115 12.09 2.09 3.89
CA VAL A 115 11.21 3.27 3.92
C VAL A 115 11.54 4.27 5.04
N GLY A 116 12.68 4.12 5.72
CA GLY A 116 13.19 5.10 6.69
C GLY A 116 12.63 4.99 8.11
N PHE A 117 12.05 3.84 8.48
CA PHE A 117 11.52 3.52 9.82
C PHE A 117 12.38 2.51 10.60
N GLY A 118 13.62 2.26 10.17
CA GLY A 118 14.58 1.45 10.94
C GLY A 118 15.20 2.24 12.09
N ASP A 119 15.14 1.71 13.32
CA ASP A 119 15.93 2.23 14.43
C ASP A 119 17.43 1.99 14.21
N PRO A 120 18.33 2.88 14.66
CA PRO A 120 19.74 2.59 14.73
C PRO A 120 20.06 1.68 15.94
N GLU A 121 20.68 0.55 15.62
CA GLU A 121 21.35 -0.43 16.51
C GLU A 121 20.51 -1.52 17.23
N PRO A 122 21.05 -2.76 17.30
CA PRO A 122 20.31 -3.97 17.63
C PRO A 122 20.48 -4.38 19.10
N GLY A 123 19.36 -4.44 19.81
CA GLY A 123 19.22 -5.18 21.07
C GLY A 123 17.83 -5.82 21.11
N ASP A 124 17.78 -7.15 20.98
CA ASP A 124 16.63 -8.01 21.31
C ASP A 124 15.48 -8.16 20.30
N GLY A 125 15.67 -7.84 19.02
CA GLY A 125 14.80 -8.36 17.95
C GLY A 125 13.31 -7.97 18.03
N LYS A 126 12.97 -6.94 18.81
CA LYS A 126 11.62 -6.38 18.88
C LYS A 126 11.54 -5.14 17.99
N LEU A 127 10.67 -5.20 16.99
CA LEU A 127 10.20 -3.99 16.30
C LEU A 127 9.61 -3.04 17.35
N PRO A 128 9.88 -1.72 17.28
CA PRO A 128 9.41 -0.79 18.29
C PRO A 128 7.89 -0.92 18.48
N ALA A 129 7.47 -1.07 19.73
CA ALA A 129 6.06 -1.23 20.12
C ALA A 129 5.19 -0.02 19.74
N SER A 130 5.84 1.10 19.43
CA SER A 130 5.22 2.33 18.95
C SER A 130 6.19 3.02 18.01
N ILE A 131 5.82 3.14 16.73
CA ILE A 131 6.41 4.16 15.87
C ILE A 131 5.82 5.49 16.36
N GLU A 132 6.56 6.21 17.21
CA GLU A 132 6.22 7.60 17.53
C GLU A 132 6.43 8.45 16.27
N TRP A 133 5.33 8.94 15.70
CA TRP A 133 5.29 9.78 14.49
C TRP A 133 5.93 11.17 14.63
N ARG A 134 6.76 11.42 15.66
CA ARG A 134 7.35 12.73 15.94
C ARG A 134 8.28 13.27 14.84
N HIS A 135 8.72 12.41 13.91
CA HIS A 135 9.62 12.80 12.82
C HIS A 135 8.95 12.94 11.44
N VAL A 136 7.63 12.72 11.33
CA VAL A 136 6.88 12.98 10.08
C VAL A 136 6.09 14.28 10.23
N SER A 137 6.76 15.43 10.12
CA SER A 137 6.08 16.71 9.96
C SER A 137 5.82 16.97 8.47
N ALA A 138 4.63 16.62 7.99
CA ALA A 138 4.16 17.06 6.68
C ALA A 138 3.74 18.53 6.76
N ARG A 139 4.63 19.46 6.40
CA ARG A 139 4.29 20.88 6.28
C ARG A 139 3.71 21.12 4.88
N TRP A 140 2.39 21.16 4.79
CA TRP A 140 1.67 21.52 3.56
C TRP A 140 1.86 23.01 3.24
N SER A 141 2.55 23.34 2.14
CA SER A 141 2.54 24.69 1.56
C SER A 141 1.27 24.88 0.72
N ARG A 142 0.59 26.02 0.86
CA ARG A 142 -0.66 26.33 0.12
C ARG A 142 -0.46 26.61 -1.37
N HIS A 143 0.76 26.53 -1.90
CA HIS A 143 1.02 26.75 -3.33
C HIS A 143 2.04 25.74 -3.88
N GLY A 144 1.60 24.93 -4.85
CA GLY A 144 2.47 24.24 -5.80
C GLY A 144 2.75 22.75 -5.49
N ALA A 145 2.48 21.91 -6.49
CA ALA A 145 2.69 20.47 -6.51
C ALA A 145 4.19 20.09 -6.34
N GLY A 146 4.45 19.14 -5.45
CA GLY A 146 5.77 18.51 -5.30
C GLY A 146 5.96 17.95 -3.89
N LEU A 147 6.12 16.63 -3.79
CA LEU A 147 6.46 15.95 -2.55
C LEU A 147 7.99 15.97 -2.42
N GLN A 148 8.54 16.96 -1.72
CA GLN A 148 9.96 16.93 -1.34
C GLN A 148 10.08 16.27 0.03
N ALA A 149 10.61 15.05 0.07
CA ALA A 149 11.06 14.42 1.30
C ALA A 149 12.40 15.06 1.69
N ALA A 150 12.41 15.85 2.76
CA ALA A 150 13.63 16.36 3.36
C ALA A 150 13.93 15.55 4.64
N VAL A 151 14.97 14.73 4.60
CA VAL A 151 15.54 14.10 5.80
C VAL A 151 16.37 15.17 6.51
N ALA A 152 15.88 15.68 7.64
CA ALA A 152 16.64 16.60 8.47
C ALA A 152 17.62 15.80 9.33
N HIS A 153 18.89 15.74 8.94
CA HIS A 153 19.97 15.39 9.86
C HIS A 153 20.19 16.52 10.86
N ARG A 154 20.33 16.19 12.14
CA ARG A 154 21.08 17.03 13.07
C ARG A 154 22.07 16.18 13.86
N GLY A 155 23.35 16.44 13.59
CA GLY A 155 24.31 17.04 14.53
C GLY A 155 24.54 16.31 15.84
#